data_AF-W5T788-F1
#
_entry.id   AF-W5T788-F1
#
_cell.length_a   1.000
_cell.length_b   1.000
_cell.length_c   1.000
_cell.angle_alpha   90.00
_cell.angle_beta   90.00
_cell.angle_gamma   90.00
#
_symmetry.space_group_name_H-M   'P 1'
#
loop_
_entity.id
_entity.type
_entity.pdbx_description
1 polymer ?
#
loop_
_entity_poly.entity_id
_entity_poly.type
_entity_poly.pdbx_seq_one_letter_code
_entity_poly.pdbx_strand_id
1 'polypeptide(L)'
;MSNLAYKTYRTEDLRVEFLNKGFTEEAVDFILLHNDNSNFEVLREKMNSLEQQMINVEQNLEKDIEFIRMEFNNKLENLDTKIDNVEKNLQKDISNLERSLLKEIERNNAVLREEMKKDNAILREEMKRDNAVLREEMKKDNAVLLEKLDMSNKVLLEKLGVGNRMLTVITAIGIPIIISIIMSLISKFFIG
;
A
#
# COMPACT_ATOMS: atom_id res chain seq x y z
N MET A 1 -12.15 47.74 -75.67
CA MET A 1 -13.45 47.41 -75.06
C MET A 1 -14.03 48.69 -74.49
N SER A 2 -15.08 49.21 -75.12
CA SER A 2 -15.71 50.49 -74.77
C SER A 2 -16.42 50.37 -73.43
N ASN A 3 -16.10 51.24 -72.48
CA ASN A 3 -16.74 51.31 -71.17
C ASN A 3 -18.14 51.93 -71.37
N LEU A 4 -19.19 51.12 -71.31
CA LEU A 4 -20.58 51.60 -71.38
C LEU A 4 -20.94 52.16 -70.01
N ALA A 5 -20.75 53.47 -69.82
CA ALA A 5 -21.19 54.15 -68.61
C ALA A 5 -22.72 54.10 -68.53
N TYR A 6 -23.26 53.29 -67.61
CA TYR A 6 -24.68 53.33 -67.27
C TYR A 6 -24.99 54.66 -66.60
N LYS A 7 -25.63 55.58 -67.32
CA LYS A 7 -26.21 56.79 -66.74
C LYS A 7 -27.51 56.41 -66.03
N THR A 8 -27.57 56.63 -64.73
CA THR A 8 -28.83 56.65 -63.98
C THR A 8 -29.56 57.96 -64.29
N TYR A 9 -30.59 57.88 -65.11
CA TYR A 9 -31.47 59.03 -65.38
C TYR A 9 -32.63 59.04 -64.40
N ARG A 10 -33.00 60.22 -63.88
CA ARG A 10 -34.28 60.36 -63.17
C ARG A 10 -35.42 60.33 -64.19
N THR A 11 -36.62 59.94 -63.77
CA THR A 11 -37.80 59.89 -64.64
C THR A 11 -38.07 61.23 -65.33
N GLU A 12 -37.89 62.36 -64.63
CA GLU A 12 -37.92 63.72 -65.21
C GLU A 12 -36.90 63.95 -66.33
N ASP A 13 -35.67 63.47 -66.16
CA ASP A 13 -34.60 63.66 -67.16
C ASP A 13 -34.94 62.88 -68.44
N LEU A 14 -35.48 61.67 -68.29
CA LEU A 14 -35.99 60.85 -69.39
C LEU A 14 -37.19 61.52 -70.06
N ARG A 15 -38.14 62.06 -69.28
CA ARG A 15 -39.32 62.79 -69.79
C ARG A 15 -38.87 63.92 -70.72
N VAL A 16 -37.96 64.76 -70.25
CA VAL A 16 -37.41 65.88 -71.03
C VAL A 16 -36.68 65.40 -72.28
N GLU A 17 -35.89 64.33 -72.19
CA GLU A 17 -35.17 63.79 -73.34
C GLU A 17 -36.12 63.24 -74.43
N PHE A 18 -37.17 62.52 -74.05
CA PHE A 18 -38.16 62.01 -75.00
C PHE A 18 -38.96 63.14 -75.66
N LEU A 19 -39.38 64.16 -74.90
CA LEU A 19 -40.06 65.32 -75.46
C LEU A 19 -39.17 66.07 -76.47
N ASN A 20 -37.89 66.27 -76.13
CA ASN A 20 -36.92 66.92 -77.02
C ASN A 20 -36.63 66.10 -78.30
N LYS A 21 -36.86 64.78 -78.28
CA LYS A 21 -36.78 63.91 -79.47
C LYS A 21 -38.07 63.90 -80.29
N GLY A 22 -39.08 64.67 -79.90
CA GLY A 22 -40.33 64.86 -80.65
C GLY A 22 -41.46 63.88 -80.30
N PHE A 23 -41.33 63.13 -79.20
CA PHE A 23 -42.46 62.35 -78.68
C PHE A 23 -43.51 63.29 -78.05
N THR A 24 -44.79 62.95 -78.15
CA THR A 24 -45.87 63.74 -77.52
C THR A 24 -45.91 63.50 -76.02
N GLU A 25 -46.44 64.45 -75.24
CA GLU A 25 -46.57 64.27 -73.79
C GLU A 25 -47.35 63.01 -73.44
N GLU A 26 -48.41 62.70 -74.19
CA GLU A 26 -49.23 61.51 -73.97
C GLU A 26 -48.47 60.21 -74.24
N ALA A 27 -47.60 60.18 -75.25
CA ALA A 27 -46.77 59.02 -75.55
C ALA A 27 -45.67 58.81 -74.51
N VAL A 28 -45.07 59.90 -74.03
CA VAL A 28 -44.06 59.87 -72.97
C VAL A 28 -44.68 59.46 -71.64
N ASP A 29 -45.84 60.01 -71.29
CA ASP A 29 -46.59 59.65 -70.09
C ASP A 29 -47.10 58.21 -70.19
N PHE A 30 -47.47 57.71 -71.37
CA PHE A 30 -47.76 56.28 -71.56
C PHE A 30 -46.51 55.41 -71.29
N ILE A 31 -45.35 55.73 -71.86
CA ILE A 31 -44.12 54.93 -71.68
C ILE A 31 -43.59 54.99 -70.24
N LEU A 32 -43.67 56.16 -69.58
CA LEU A 32 -43.11 56.38 -68.25
C LEU A 32 -44.09 56.03 -67.12
N LEU A 33 -45.41 56.19 -67.33
CA LEU A 33 -46.43 55.94 -66.30
C LEU A 33 -47.22 54.63 -66.54
N HIS A 34 -47.28 54.10 -67.77
CA HIS A 34 -47.89 52.79 -68.07
C HIS A 34 -46.83 51.69 -68.30
N ASN A 35 -45.60 51.89 -67.85
CA ASN A 35 -44.69 50.77 -67.65
C ASN A 35 -45.26 49.96 -66.49
N ASP A 36 -45.94 48.85 -66.79
CA ASP A 36 -46.56 47.94 -65.84
C ASP A 36 -45.51 47.35 -64.87
N ASN A 37 -45.10 48.18 -63.92
CA ASN A 37 -44.15 47.88 -62.85
C ASN A 37 -44.75 46.89 -61.82
N SER A 38 -45.96 46.39 -62.07
CA SER A 38 -46.64 45.38 -61.27
C SER A 38 -45.75 44.15 -61.03
N ASN A 39 -44.90 43.79 -61.99
CA ASN A 39 -43.94 42.69 -61.83
C ASN A 39 -42.88 42.98 -60.73
N PHE A 40 -42.43 44.23 -60.58
CA PHE A 40 -41.48 44.60 -59.52
C PHE A 40 -42.17 44.72 -58.16
N GLU A 41 -43.41 45.21 -58.10
CA GLU A 41 -44.16 45.26 -56.84
C GLU A 41 -44.47 43.85 -56.32
N VAL A 42 -44.88 42.93 -57.21
CA VAL A 42 -45.04 41.51 -56.86
C VAL A 42 -43.72 40.89 -56.40
N LEU A 43 -42.59 41.24 -57.02
CA LEU A 43 -41.28 40.76 -56.60
C LEU A 43 -40.89 41.30 -55.21
N ARG A 44 -41.14 42.59 -54.95
CA ARG A 44 -40.91 43.22 -53.64
C ARG A 44 -41.72 42.54 -52.55
N GLU A 45 -43.01 42.31 -52.77
CA GLU A 45 -43.87 41.62 -51.80
C GLU A 45 -43.40 40.18 -51.52
N LYS A 46 -42.97 39.45 -52.57
CA LYS A 46 -42.37 38.12 -52.40
C LYS A 46 -41.06 38.17 -51.62
N MET A 47 -40.21 39.16 -51.88
CA MET A 47 -38.96 39.35 -51.12
C MET A 47 -39.25 39.65 -49.64
N ASN A 48 -40.19 40.54 -49.35
CA ASN A 48 -40.61 40.85 -47.98
C ASN A 48 -41.17 39.61 -47.28
N SER A 49 -42.01 38.82 -47.97
CA SER A 49 -42.53 37.56 -47.43
C SER A 49 -41.42 36.54 -47.15
N LEU A 50 -40.41 36.45 -48.02
CA LEU A 50 -39.29 35.55 -47.85
C LEU A 50 -38.41 35.98 -46.68
N GLU A 51 -38.17 37.29 -46.52
CA GLU A 51 -37.44 37.86 -45.39
C GLU A 51 -38.13 37.53 -44.06
N GLN A 52 -39.46 37.67 -43.98
CA GLN A 52 -40.22 37.27 -42.79
C GLN A 52 -40.15 35.76 -42.51
N GLN A 53 -40.19 34.93 -43.56
CA GLN A 53 -40.00 33.49 -43.40
C GLN A 53 -38.60 33.16 -42.87
N MET A 54 -37.56 33.82 -43.37
CA MET A 54 -36.19 33.66 -42.88
C MET A 54 -36.06 34.05 -41.41
N ILE A 55 -36.61 35.20 -41.00
CA ILE A 55 -36.61 35.65 -39.60
C ILE A 55 -37.32 34.62 -38.71
N ASN A 56 -38.47 34.09 -39.14
CA ASN A 56 -39.19 33.07 -38.38
C ASN A 56 -38.38 31.77 -38.23
N VAL A 57 -37.67 31.34 -39.28
CA VAL A 57 -36.78 30.17 -39.22
C VAL A 57 -35.62 30.42 -38.25
N GLU A 58 -34.99 31.59 -38.31
CA GLU A 58 -33.90 31.98 -37.42
C GLU A 58 -34.36 31.95 -35.96
N GLN A 59 -35.49 32.58 -35.64
CA GLN A 59 -36.05 32.59 -34.28
C GLN A 59 -36.41 31.18 -33.76
N ASN A 60 -36.89 30.29 -34.64
CA ASN A 60 -37.18 28.92 -34.24
C ASN A 60 -35.89 28.14 -33.95
N LEU A 61 -34.86 28.31 -34.78
CA LEU A 61 -33.55 27.69 -34.55
C LEU A 61 -32.89 28.20 -33.27
N GLU A 62 -32.99 29.51 -32.97
CA GLU A 62 -32.50 30.07 -31.70
C GLU A 62 -33.18 29.43 -30.49
N LYS A 63 -34.51 29.27 -30.53
CA LYS A 63 -35.27 28.61 -29.47
C LYS A 63 -34.89 27.14 -29.30
N ASP A 64 -34.72 26.41 -30.40
CA ASP A 64 -34.31 25.00 -30.36
C ASP A 64 -32.90 24.86 -29.76
N ILE A 65 -31.97 25.75 -30.14
CA ILE A 65 -30.61 25.79 -29.58
C ILE A 65 -30.65 26.08 -28.08
N GLU A 66 -31.45 27.06 -27.66
CA GLU A 66 -31.60 27.41 -26.24
C GLU A 66 -32.20 26.25 -25.43
N PHE A 67 -33.24 25.60 -25.97
CA PHE A 67 -33.86 24.44 -25.36
C PHE A 67 -32.86 23.28 -25.19
N ILE A 68 -32.11 22.95 -26.24
CA ILE A 68 -31.09 21.91 -26.21
C ILE A 68 -30.01 22.26 -25.17
N ARG A 69 -29.55 23.52 -25.13
CA ARG A 69 -28.56 23.99 -24.15
C ARG A 69 -29.05 23.82 -22.71
N MET A 70 -30.32 24.16 -22.46
CA MET A 70 -30.95 23.98 -21.15
C MET A 70 -31.03 22.50 -20.77
N GLU A 71 -31.44 21.62 -21.70
CA GLU A 71 -31.51 20.18 -21.45
C GLU A 71 -30.13 19.58 -21.13
N PHE A 72 -29.09 19.98 -21.86
CA PHE A 72 -27.71 19.56 -21.60
C PHE A 72 -27.21 20.02 -20.23
N ASN A 73 -27.44 21.28 -19.87
CA ASN A 73 -27.03 21.80 -18.56
C ASN A 73 -27.71 21.03 -17.41
N ASN A 74 -29.02 20.76 -17.52
CA ASN A 74 -29.74 19.96 -16.53
C ASN A 74 -29.17 18.53 -16.39
N LYS A 75 -28.78 17.91 -17.52
CA LYS A 75 -28.13 16.59 -17.49
C LYS A 75 -26.76 16.64 -16.83
N LEU A 76 -25.97 17.68 -17.07
CA LEU A 76 -24.67 17.89 -16.43
C LEU A 76 -24.82 18.06 -14.92
N GLU A 77 -25.73 18.92 -14.46
CA GLU A 77 -26.00 19.12 -13.03
C GLU A 77 -26.46 17.82 -12.34
N ASN A 78 -27.26 17.00 -13.02
CA ASN A 78 -27.67 15.68 -12.51
C ASN A 78 -26.47 14.73 -12.38
N LEU A 79 -25.55 14.74 -13.35
CA LEU A 79 -24.33 13.95 -13.32
C LEU A 79 -23.40 14.41 -12.19
N ASP A 80 -23.20 15.71 -12.02
CA ASP A 80 -22.40 16.27 -10.92
C ASP A 80 -22.95 15.82 -9.57
N THR A 81 -24.26 15.93 -9.38
CA THR A 81 -24.93 15.45 -8.16
C THR A 81 -24.72 13.95 -7.93
N LYS A 82 -24.75 13.13 -8.98
CA LYS A 82 -24.49 11.68 -8.88
C LYS A 82 -23.03 11.39 -8.54
N ILE A 83 -22.10 12.12 -9.14
CA ILE A 83 -20.66 12.01 -8.87
C ILE A 83 -20.37 12.35 -7.42
N ASP A 84 -20.89 13.47 -6.91
CA ASP A 84 -20.74 13.89 -5.52
C ASP A 84 -21.25 12.84 -4.53
N ASN A 85 -22.39 12.20 -4.84
CA ASN A 85 -22.94 11.14 -4.01
C ASN A 85 -22.07 9.88 -4.02
N VAL A 86 -21.55 9.49 -5.19
CA VAL A 86 -20.61 8.37 -5.30
C VAL A 86 -19.33 8.67 -4.51
N GLU A 87 -18.77 9.87 -4.64
CA GLU A 87 -17.56 10.28 -3.92
C GLU A 87 -17.76 10.21 -2.40
N LYS A 88 -18.85 10.78 -1.88
CA LYS A 88 -19.19 10.72 -0.44
C LYS A 88 -19.34 9.29 0.06
N ASN A 89 -19.98 8.41 -0.71
CA ASN A 89 -20.14 7.01 -0.35
C ASN A 89 -18.79 6.28 -0.31
N LEU A 90 -17.94 6.50 -1.32
CA LEU A 90 -16.60 5.90 -1.35
C LEU A 90 -15.72 6.39 -0.19
N GLN A 91 -15.75 7.69 0.14
CA GLN A 91 -15.04 8.23 1.29
C GLN A 91 -15.49 7.56 2.61
N LYS A 92 -16.80 7.33 2.77
CA LYS A 92 -17.36 6.65 3.93
C LYS A 92 -16.92 5.17 3.99
N ASP A 93 -16.95 4.47 2.86
CA ASP A 93 -16.55 3.06 2.78
C ASP A 93 -15.05 2.89 3.10
N ILE A 94 -14.20 3.76 2.56
CA ILE A 94 -12.76 3.80 2.89
C ILE A 94 -12.55 4.03 4.39
N SER A 95 -13.23 5.03 4.97
CA SER A 95 -13.13 5.33 6.41
C SER A 95 -13.57 4.14 7.29
N ASN A 96 -14.58 3.40 6.86
CA ASN A 96 -15.05 2.21 7.57
C ASN A 96 -14.05 1.05 7.47
N LEU A 97 -13.47 0.83 6.29
CA LEU A 97 -12.44 -0.19 6.06
C LEU A 97 -11.20 0.09 6.91
N GLU A 98 -10.70 1.33 6.91
CA GLU A 98 -9.56 1.76 7.74
C GLU A 98 -9.80 1.47 9.22
N ARG A 99 -10.98 1.81 9.73
CA ARG A 99 -11.35 1.55 11.13
C ARG A 99 -11.43 0.05 11.42
N SER A 100 -11.94 -0.75 10.49
CA SER A 100 -12.02 -2.20 10.66
C SER A 100 -10.63 -2.83 10.72
N LEU A 101 -9.75 -2.43 9.79
CA LEU A 101 -8.37 -2.91 9.71
C LEU A 101 -7.58 -2.55 10.97
N LEU A 102 -7.72 -1.32 11.46
CA LEU A 102 -7.05 -0.89 12.69
C LEU A 102 -7.49 -1.72 13.91
N LYS A 103 -8.79 -1.99 14.04
CA LYS A 103 -9.31 -2.88 15.10
C LYS A 103 -8.77 -4.30 14.99
N GLU A 104 -8.61 -4.83 13.78
CA GLU A 104 -8.08 -6.17 13.56
C GLU A 104 -6.59 -6.25 13.93
N ILE A 105 -5.81 -5.25 13.54
CA ILE A 105 -4.39 -5.11 13.92
C ILE A 105 -4.25 -5.03 15.45
N GLU A 106 -5.09 -4.22 16.12
CA GLU A 106 -5.08 -4.11 17.57
C GLU A 106 -5.38 -5.44 18.27
N ARG A 107 -6.38 -6.19 17.78
CA ARG A 107 -6.70 -7.53 18.30
C ARG A 107 -5.55 -8.50 18.11
N ASN A 108 -4.98 -8.57 16.91
CA ASN A 108 -3.87 -9.47 16.62
C ASN A 108 -2.64 -9.15 17.48
N ASN A 109 -2.34 -7.86 17.67
CA ASN A 109 -1.27 -7.43 18.56
C ASN A 109 -1.54 -7.81 20.03
N ALA A 110 -2.79 -7.74 20.49
CA ALA A 110 -3.15 -8.16 21.84
C ALA A 110 -2.98 -9.68 22.02
N VAL A 111 -3.42 -10.48 21.05
CA VAL A 111 -3.23 -11.94 21.04
C VAL A 111 -1.74 -12.29 21.11
N LEU A 112 -0.94 -11.70 20.23
CA LEU A 112 0.50 -11.97 20.18
C LEU A 112 1.21 -11.62 21.49
N ARG A 113 0.83 -10.51 22.14
CA ARG A 113 1.38 -10.13 23.45
C ARG A 113 1.05 -11.15 24.54
N GLU A 114 -0.17 -11.68 24.57
CA GLU A 114 -0.55 -12.70 25.54
C GLU A 114 0.13 -14.05 25.26
N GLU A 115 0.27 -14.46 24.00
CA GLU A 115 1.05 -15.65 23.62
C GLU A 115 2.50 -15.52 24.07
N MET A 116 3.17 -14.42 23.74
CA MET A 116 4.54 -14.17 24.17
C MET A 116 4.70 -14.18 25.70
N LYS A 117 3.72 -13.66 26.43
CA LYS A 117 3.74 -13.65 27.90
C LYS A 117 3.61 -15.07 28.46
N LYS A 118 2.74 -15.89 27.87
CA LYS A 118 2.55 -17.29 28.24
C LYS A 118 3.81 -18.10 27.95
N ASP A 119 4.40 -17.97 26.77
CA ASP A 119 5.61 -18.68 26.38
C ASP A 119 6.80 -18.31 27.27
N ASN A 120 6.96 -17.02 27.59
CA ASN A 120 7.96 -16.57 28.55
C ASN A 120 7.76 -17.14 29.96
N ALA A 121 6.50 -17.33 30.39
CA ALA A 121 6.22 -17.96 31.68
C ALA A 121 6.59 -19.45 31.66
N ILE A 122 6.26 -20.17 30.58
CA ILE A 122 6.62 -21.57 30.39
C ILE A 122 8.13 -21.75 30.41
N LEU A 123 8.86 -20.96 29.62
CA LEU A 123 10.33 -21.01 29.57
C LEU A 123 10.98 -20.75 30.94
N ARG A 124 10.44 -19.82 31.73
CA ARG A 124 10.93 -19.57 33.10
C ARG A 124 10.74 -20.78 34.02
N GLU A 125 9.61 -21.45 33.94
CA GLU A 125 9.34 -22.64 34.75
C GLU A 125 10.14 -23.86 34.29
N GLU A 126 10.36 -24.02 32.99
CA GLU A 126 11.30 -25.01 32.44
C GLU A 126 12.72 -24.80 32.96
N MET A 127 13.26 -23.58 32.82
CA MET A 127 14.60 -23.27 33.33
C MET A 127 14.73 -23.50 34.84
N LYS A 128 13.69 -23.22 35.64
CA LYS A 128 13.70 -23.52 37.08
C LYS A 128 13.76 -25.02 37.35
N ARG A 129 12.96 -25.81 36.63
CA ARG A 129 12.95 -27.28 36.74
C ARG A 129 14.29 -27.87 36.36
N ASP A 130 14.84 -27.48 35.21
CA ASP A 130 16.12 -27.98 34.73
C ASP A 130 17.26 -27.63 35.71
N ASN A 131 17.27 -26.40 36.25
CA ASN A 131 18.23 -26.02 37.29
C ASN A 131 18.07 -26.84 38.58
N ALA A 132 16.85 -27.22 38.95
CA ALA A 132 16.61 -28.08 40.11
C ALA A 132 17.13 -29.50 39.87
N VAL A 133 16.87 -30.07 38.68
CA VAL A 133 17.40 -31.38 38.27
C VAL A 133 18.92 -31.40 38.31
N LEU A 134 19.57 -30.41 37.68
CA LEU A 134 21.03 -30.28 37.67
C LEU A 134 21.63 -30.20 39.08
N ARG A 135 20.97 -29.50 40.02
CA ARG A 135 21.42 -29.44 41.41
C ARG A 135 21.36 -30.79 42.12
N GLU A 136 20.30 -31.56 41.90
CA GLU A 136 20.17 -32.89 42.49
C GLU A 136 21.16 -33.89 41.89
N GLU A 137 21.40 -33.83 40.58
CA GLU A 137 22.44 -34.63 39.92
C GLU A 137 23.83 -34.33 40.49
N MET A 138 24.20 -33.05 40.61
CA MET A 138 25.49 -32.68 41.21
C MET A 138 25.64 -33.14 42.67
N LYS A 139 24.57 -33.10 43.47
CA LYS A 139 24.60 -33.62 44.85
C LYS A 139 24.85 -35.12 44.86
N LYS A 140 24.17 -35.87 43.98
CA LYS A 140 24.33 -37.31 43.86
C LYS A 140 25.75 -37.67 43.43
N ASP A 141 26.29 -36.99 42.43
CA ASP A 141 27.65 -37.21 41.95
C ASP A 141 28.68 -36.89 43.04
N ASN A 142 28.50 -35.79 43.77
CA ASN A 142 29.34 -35.44 44.92
C ASN A 142 29.28 -36.51 46.04
N ALA A 143 28.10 -37.06 46.32
CA ALA A 143 27.95 -38.13 47.31
C ALA A 143 28.71 -39.41 46.89
N VAL A 144 28.61 -39.79 45.60
CA VAL A 144 29.37 -40.91 45.04
C VAL A 144 30.88 -40.67 45.12
N LEU A 145 31.33 -39.44 44.84
CA LEU A 145 32.74 -39.08 44.97
C LEU A 145 33.25 -39.19 46.41
N LEU A 146 32.48 -38.73 47.40
CA LEU A 146 32.81 -38.87 48.82
C LEU A 146 32.92 -40.34 49.23
N GLU A 147 31.95 -41.17 48.85
CA GLU A 147 31.97 -42.61 49.14
C GLU A 147 33.23 -43.30 48.56
N LYS A 148 33.59 -42.96 47.32
CA LYS A 148 34.81 -43.47 46.67
C LYS A 148 36.09 -43.05 47.41
N LEU A 149 36.15 -41.80 47.90
CA LEU A 149 37.28 -41.32 48.68
C LEU A 149 37.38 -42.05 50.02
N ASP A 150 36.26 -42.26 50.71
CA ASP A 150 36.22 -42.99 51.98
C ASP A 150 36.65 -44.46 51.83
N MET A 151 36.16 -45.13 50.78
CA MET A 151 36.61 -46.49 50.45
C MET A 151 38.10 -46.54 50.16
N SER A 152 38.63 -45.59 49.38
CA SER A 152 40.06 -45.52 49.07
C SER A 152 40.90 -45.31 50.32
N ASN A 153 40.49 -44.41 51.21
CA ASN A 153 41.16 -44.15 52.48
C ASN A 153 41.17 -45.39 53.39
N LYS A 154 40.04 -46.12 53.46
CA LYS A 154 39.95 -47.37 54.22
C LYS A 154 40.93 -48.43 53.69
N VAL A 155 40.99 -48.62 52.37
CA VAL A 155 41.93 -49.56 51.72
C VAL A 155 43.38 -49.16 52.01
N LEU A 156 43.69 -47.86 51.99
CA LEU A 156 45.04 -47.37 52.30
C LEU A 156 45.43 -47.66 53.76
N LEU A 157 44.52 -47.43 54.71
CA LEU A 157 44.74 -47.73 56.13
C LEU A 157 44.95 -49.23 56.36
N GLU A 158 44.18 -50.10 55.71
CA GLU A 158 44.36 -51.55 55.78
C GLU A 158 45.75 -51.96 55.26
N LYS A 159 46.17 -51.42 54.11
CA LYS A 159 47.51 -51.68 53.54
C LYS A 159 48.63 -51.23 54.47
N LEU A 160 48.52 -50.04 55.07
CA LEU A 160 49.49 -49.54 56.05
C LEU A 160 49.52 -50.42 57.30
N GLY A 161 48.37 -50.87 57.78
CA GLY A 161 48.27 -51.78 58.93
C GLY A 161 48.95 -53.13 58.68
N VAL A 162 48.76 -53.72 57.48
CA VAL A 162 49.47 -54.94 57.07
C VAL A 162 50.99 -54.69 57.01
N GLY A 163 51.42 -53.57 56.42
CA GLY A 163 52.84 -53.19 56.38
C GLY A 163 53.45 -53.06 57.78
N ASN A 164 52.73 -52.44 58.73
CA ASN A 164 53.20 -52.29 60.10
C ASN A 164 53.30 -53.64 60.85
N ARG A 165 52.35 -54.55 60.61
CA ARG A 165 52.40 -55.93 61.14
C ARG A 165 53.61 -56.67 60.58
N MET A 166 53.87 -56.55 59.28
CA MET A 166 55.04 -57.16 58.63
C MET A 166 56.35 -56.61 59.21
N LEU A 167 56.45 -55.29 59.40
CA LEU A 167 57.60 -54.67 60.05
C LEU A 167 57.82 -55.22 61.45
N THR A 168 56.74 -55.34 62.23
CA THR A 168 56.78 -55.93 63.58
C THR A 168 57.30 -57.37 63.56
N VAL A 169 56.88 -58.18 62.60
CA VAL A 169 57.38 -59.57 62.44
C VAL A 169 58.87 -59.59 62.08
N ILE A 170 59.30 -58.73 61.16
CA ILE A 170 60.71 -58.62 60.77
C ILE A 170 61.56 -58.21 61.97
N THR A 171 61.13 -57.23 62.76
CA THR A 171 61.89 -56.77 63.92
C THR A 171 61.92 -57.79 65.05
N ALA A 172 60.79 -58.44 65.35
CA ALA A 172 60.69 -59.40 66.46
C ALA A 172 61.32 -60.76 66.16
N ILE A 173 61.23 -61.25 64.92
CA ILE A 173 61.68 -62.61 64.54
C ILE A 173 62.87 -62.54 63.58
N GLY A 174 62.77 -61.73 62.52
CA GLY A 174 63.79 -61.66 61.47
C GLY A 174 65.15 -61.17 61.98
N ILE A 175 65.18 -60.06 62.73
CA ILE A 175 66.42 -59.47 63.26
C ILE A 175 67.17 -60.47 64.18
N PRO A 176 66.54 -61.11 65.20
CA PRO A 176 67.22 -62.11 66.02
C PRO A 176 67.81 -63.29 65.24
N ILE A 177 67.10 -63.78 64.21
CA ILE A 177 67.60 -64.85 63.33
C ILE A 177 68.84 -64.37 62.57
N ILE A 178 68.79 -63.19 61.97
CA ILE A 178 69.93 -62.61 61.24
C ILE A 178 71.14 -62.44 62.17
N ILE A 179 70.94 -61.90 63.39
CA ILE A 179 72.00 -61.76 64.39
C ILE A 179 72.62 -63.12 64.73
N SER A 180 71.78 -64.15 64.93
CA SER A 180 72.24 -65.50 65.25
C SER A 180 73.06 -66.13 64.11
N ILE A 181 72.65 -65.94 62.86
CA ILE A 181 73.42 -66.39 61.67
C ILE A 181 74.77 -65.68 61.60
N ILE A 182 74.80 -64.35 61.76
CA ILE A 182 76.04 -63.56 61.73
C ILE A 182 76.99 -64.02 62.85
N MET A 183 76.50 -64.18 64.08
CA MET A 183 77.31 -64.65 65.20
C MET A 183 77.88 -66.06 64.95
N SER A 184 77.07 -66.98 64.39
CA SER A 184 77.53 -68.33 64.04
C SER A 184 78.66 -68.32 63.00
N LEU A 185 78.57 -67.46 61.99
CA LEU A 185 79.62 -67.30 60.98
C LEU A 185 80.91 -66.71 61.56
N ILE A 186 80.81 -65.68 62.42
CA ILE A 186 81.96 -65.10 63.12
C ILE A 186 82.66 -66.16 63.97
N SER A 187 81.91 -66.95 64.76
CA SER A 187 82.50 -68.03 65.57
C SER A 187 83.22 -69.06 64.72
N LYS A 188 82.71 -69.43 63.54
CA LYS A 188 83.39 -70.37 62.61
C LYS A 188 84.68 -69.80 62.01
N PHE A 189 84.77 -68.49 61.83
CA PHE A 189 85.92 -67.84 61.18
C PHE A 189 87.03 -67.43 62.15
N PHE A 190 86.71 -67.20 63.43
CA PHE A 190 87.65 -66.66 64.42
C PHE A 190 87.95 -67.57 65.61
N ILE A 191 87.19 -68.66 65.83
CA ILE A 191 87.34 -69.57 66.98
C ILE A 191 87.63 -71.03 66.53
N GLY A 192 87.64 -71.30 65.22
CA GLY A 192 88.18 -72.53 64.62
C GLY A 192 89.55 -72.26 64.02
#